data_AF-A0A961MN94-F1
#
_entry.id   AF-A0A961MN94-F1
#
_cell.length_a   1.000
_cell.length_b   1.000
_cell.length_c   1.000
_cell.angle_alpha   90.00
_cell.angle_beta   90.00
_cell.angle_gamma   90.00
#
_symmetry.space_group_name_H-M   'P 1'
#
loop_
_entity.id
_entity.type
_entity.pdbx_description
1 polymer ?
#
loop_
_entity_poly.entity_id
_entity_poly.type
_entity_poly.pdbx_seq_one_letter_code
_entity_poly.pdbx_strand_id
1 'polypeptide(L)'
;MTGVGGMLKLVLPAVLAMAGAASAEEIGQVTTAFKILGANHRIVVEAFDDPEVEGVACFVSRARTGGISGSLGLAEDTSDASINCQQTGPVKFRGELED
;
A
#
# COMPACT_ATOMS: atom_id res chain seq x y z
N MET A 1 -3.46 -46.65 6.30
CA MET A 1 -2.72 -45.49 6.82
C MET A 1 -1.87 -44.89 5.70
N THR A 2 -2.47 -44.34 4.61
CA THR A 2 -1.73 -43.81 3.44
C THR A 2 -2.59 -42.91 2.51
N GLY A 3 -3.49 -42.06 3.03
CA GLY A 3 -4.44 -41.30 2.18
C GLY A 3 -4.30 -39.77 2.14
N VAL A 4 -3.74 -39.14 3.18
CA VAL A 4 -3.89 -37.68 3.39
C VAL A 4 -2.72 -36.86 2.79
N GLY A 5 -1.57 -37.48 2.57
CA GLY A 5 -0.34 -36.78 2.13
C GLY A 5 -0.35 -36.28 0.69
N GLY A 6 -1.23 -36.81 -0.18
CA GLY A 6 -1.37 -36.37 -1.57
C GLY A 6 -2.26 -35.13 -1.71
N MET A 7 -3.35 -35.07 -0.96
CA MET A 7 -4.31 -33.95 -1.01
C MET A 7 -3.68 -32.66 -0.46
N LEU A 8 -2.88 -32.77 0.61
CA LEU A 8 -2.24 -31.61 1.25
C LEU A 8 -1.19 -30.92 0.35
N LYS A 9 -0.55 -31.68 -0.55
CA LYS A 9 0.47 -31.14 -1.48
C LYS A 9 -0.14 -30.34 -2.65
N LEU A 10 -1.41 -30.58 -2.98
CA LEU A 10 -2.11 -29.88 -4.07
C LEU A 10 -2.86 -28.63 -3.58
N VAL A 11 -3.27 -28.59 -2.31
CA VAL A 11 -4.00 -27.45 -1.73
C VAL A 11 -3.07 -26.26 -1.43
N LEU A 12 -1.83 -26.51 -1.02
CA LEU A 12 -0.88 -25.46 -0.64
C LEU A 12 -0.56 -24.43 -1.76
N PRO A 13 -0.28 -24.82 -3.02
CA PRO A 13 -0.06 -23.85 -4.10
C PRO A 13 -1.33 -23.10 -4.53
N ALA A 14 -2.52 -23.71 -4.37
CA ALA A 14 -3.79 -23.07 -4.71
C ALA A 14 -4.14 -21.92 -3.74
N VAL A 15 -3.76 -22.03 -2.46
CA VAL A 15 -3.98 -20.99 -1.45
C VAL A 15 -3.07 -19.77 -1.67
N LEU A 16 -1.82 -19.97 -2.13
CA LEU A 16 -0.92 -18.86 -2.45
C LEU A 16 -1.41 -18.02 -3.64
N ALA A 17 -2.15 -18.61 -4.57
CA ALA A 17 -2.67 -17.90 -5.74
C ALA A 17 -3.85 -16.95 -5.40
N MET A 18 -4.46 -17.10 -4.22
CA MET A 18 -5.55 -16.27 -3.73
C MET A 18 -5.07 -15.08 -2.87
N ALA A 19 -3.77 -14.89 -2.68
CA ALA A 19 -3.24 -13.68 -2.07
C ALA A 19 -3.49 -12.50 -3.03
N GLY A 20 -4.61 -11.80 -2.85
CA GLY A 20 -4.98 -10.63 -3.63
C GLY A 20 -3.86 -9.58 -3.56
N ALA A 21 -3.45 -9.07 -4.72
CA ALA A 21 -2.52 -7.96 -4.78
C ALA A 21 -3.21 -6.71 -4.21
N ALA A 22 -2.87 -6.32 -2.99
CA ALA A 22 -3.20 -5.01 -2.47
C ALA A 22 -2.46 -3.98 -3.34
N SER A 23 -3.17 -3.39 -4.29
CA SER A 23 -2.64 -2.33 -5.15
C SER A 23 -2.95 -1.01 -4.45
N ALA A 24 -1.91 -0.33 -3.97
CA ALA A 24 -2.06 1.05 -3.51
C ALA A 24 -2.22 1.93 -4.74
N GLU A 25 -3.37 2.57 -4.89
CA GLU A 25 -3.62 3.47 -6.02
C GLU A 25 -3.03 4.84 -5.68
N GLU A 26 -2.05 5.28 -6.47
CA GLU A 26 -1.58 6.67 -6.43
C GLU A 26 -2.70 7.57 -6.98
N ILE A 27 -3.30 8.37 -6.09
CA ILE A 27 -4.36 9.31 -6.48
C ILE A 27 -3.80 10.67 -6.89
N GLY A 28 -2.54 10.97 -6.53
CA GLY A 28 -1.87 12.17 -6.97
C GLY A 28 -0.51 12.40 -6.34
N GLN A 29 0.20 13.40 -6.87
CA GLN A 29 1.50 13.81 -6.39
C GLN A 29 1.66 15.34 -6.46
N VAL A 30 2.36 15.90 -5.49
CA VAL A 30 2.73 17.32 -5.45
C VAL A 30 4.25 17.46 -5.41
N THR A 31 4.80 18.37 -6.23
CA THR A 31 6.23 18.66 -6.24
C THR A 31 6.57 19.59 -5.09
N THR A 32 7.54 19.21 -4.25
CA THR A 32 7.97 20.01 -3.10
C THR A 32 9.27 20.77 -3.36
N ALA A 33 10.19 20.21 -4.14
CA ALA A 33 11.42 20.90 -4.52
C ALA A 33 11.91 20.47 -5.91
N PHE A 34 12.31 21.47 -6.69
CA PHE A 34 12.83 21.28 -8.03
C PHE A 34 14.31 20.84 -8.00
N LYS A 35 14.66 19.85 -8.82
CA LYS A 35 16.04 19.42 -9.06
C LYS A 35 16.40 19.73 -10.50
N ILE A 36 17.58 20.31 -10.70
CA ILE A 36 18.09 20.63 -12.05
C ILE A 36 18.42 19.35 -12.84
N LEU A 37 18.86 18.30 -12.15
CA LEU A 37 19.22 17.01 -12.74
C LEU A 37 18.49 15.87 -12.02
N GLY A 38 17.74 15.08 -12.79
CA GLY A 38 16.93 13.96 -12.29
C GLY A 38 15.53 14.36 -11.85
N ALA A 39 14.83 13.46 -11.15
CA ALA A 39 13.44 13.65 -10.73
C ALA A 39 13.32 14.75 -9.68
N ASN A 40 12.16 15.40 -9.58
CA ASN A 40 11.93 16.35 -8.49
C ASN A 40 11.62 15.63 -7.18
N HIS A 41 11.85 16.32 -6.06
CA HIS A 41 11.26 15.88 -4.80
C HIS A 41 9.74 16.07 -4.89
N ARG A 42 9.01 15.07 -4.44
CA ARG A 42 7.55 15.08 -4.48
C ARG A 42 6.98 14.41 -3.23
N ILE A 43 5.76 14.77 -2.88
CA ILE A 43 4.93 14.01 -1.96
C ILE A 43 3.91 13.27 -2.82
N VAL A 44 3.82 11.96 -2.63
CA VAL A 44 2.88 11.09 -3.31
C VAL A 44 1.77 10.72 -2.34
N VAL A 45 0.52 10.76 -2.80
CA VAL A 45 -0.66 10.40 -2.02
C VAL A 45 -1.25 9.12 -2.58
N GLU A 46 -1.34 8.10 -1.73
CA GLU A 46 -1.85 6.77 -2.05
C GLU A 46 -3.14 6.53 -1.25
N ALA A 47 -4.15 5.97 -1.91
CA ALA A 47 -5.41 5.59 -1.28
C ALA A 47 -5.51 4.07 -1.10
N PHE A 48 -6.05 3.64 0.04
CA PHE A 48 -6.33 2.23 0.35
C PHE A 48 -7.60 2.13 1.19
N ASP A 49 -8.39 1.09 0.96
CA ASP A 49 -9.53 0.78 1.81
C ASP A 49 -9.06 0.12 3.11
N ASP A 50 -9.71 0.48 4.22
CA ASP A 50 -9.41 -0.12 5.52
C ASP A 50 -9.81 -1.62 5.51
N PRO A 51 -8.89 -2.53 5.85
CA PRO A 51 -9.17 -3.97 5.80
C PRO A 51 -10.17 -4.42 6.87
N GLU A 52 -10.25 -3.72 7.99
CA GLU A 52 -11.07 -4.04 9.16
C GLU A 52 -12.40 -3.29 9.15
N VAL A 53 -12.47 -2.12 8.50
CA VAL A 53 -13.66 -1.27 8.43
C VAL A 53 -14.09 -1.00 6.98
N GLU A 54 -15.15 -1.68 6.54
CA GLU A 54 -15.76 -1.41 5.24
C GLU A 54 -16.37 0.00 5.20
N GLY A 55 -16.18 0.72 4.09
CA GLY A 55 -16.69 2.08 3.92
C GLY A 55 -15.79 3.17 4.49
N VAL A 56 -14.56 2.82 4.92
CA VAL A 56 -13.50 3.76 5.29
C VAL A 56 -12.33 3.59 4.32
N ALA A 57 -11.83 4.70 3.79
CA ALA A 57 -10.60 4.73 3.00
C ALA A 57 -9.57 5.62 3.68
N CYS A 58 -8.34 5.15 3.65
CA CYS A 58 -7.18 5.81 4.19
C CYS A 58 -6.30 6.38 3.07
N PHE A 59 -5.80 7.58 3.32
CA PHE A 59 -4.97 8.34 2.40
C PHE A 59 -3.62 8.53 3.07
N VAL A 60 -2.59 7.91 2.51
CA VAL A 60 -1.21 8.04 2.99
C VAL A 60 -0.45 8.95 2.06
N SER A 61 0.14 9.99 2.64
CA SER A 61 1.10 10.85 1.97
C SER A 61 2.51 10.43 2.37
N ARG A 62 3.41 10.26 1.39
CA ARG A 62 4.83 9.95 1.61
C ARG A 62 5.72 10.88 0.80
N ALA A 63 6.80 11.34 1.42
CA ALA A 63 7.85 12.03 0.68
C ALA A 63 8.65 11.05 -0.20
N ARG A 64 8.95 11.47 -1.43
CA ARG A 64 9.83 10.74 -2.37
C ARG A 64 11.04 11.58 -2.72
N THR A 65 12.22 10.99 -2.60
CA THR A 65 13.49 11.65 -2.87
C THR A 65 13.74 11.75 -4.38
N GLY A 66 13.93 12.98 -4.87
CA GLY A 66 14.31 13.29 -6.24
C GLY A 66 15.83 13.33 -6.45
N GLY A 67 16.24 13.80 -7.63
CA GLY A 67 17.61 13.86 -8.10
C GLY A 67 17.97 12.66 -8.95
N ILE A 68 19.24 12.55 -9.32
CA ILE A 68 19.75 11.44 -10.14
C ILE A 68 19.54 10.10 -9.42
N SER A 69 19.86 10.02 -8.12
CA SER A 69 19.64 8.81 -7.32
C SER A 69 18.16 8.45 -7.22
N GLY A 70 17.28 9.45 -7.10
CA GLY A 70 15.82 9.25 -7.09
C GLY A 70 15.28 8.72 -8.41
N SER A 71 15.79 9.25 -9.53
CA SER A 71 15.44 8.75 -10.87
C SER A 71 15.89 7.30 -11.12
N LEU A 72 16.96 6.86 -10.48
CA LEU A 72 17.48 5.50 -10.59
C LEU A 72 16.89 4.54 -9.56
N GLY A 73 16.00 5.01 -8.67
CA GLY A 73 15.42 4.20 -7.59
C GLY A 73 16.43 3.79 -6.52
N LEU A 74 17.57 4.48 -6.43
CA LEU A 74 18.64 4.23 -5.46
C LEU A 74 18.59 5.23 -4.28
N ALA A 75 17.69 6.20 -4.34
CA ALA A 75 17.52 7.14 -3.25
C ALA A 75 16.69 6.52 -2.14
N GLU A 76 17.13 6.77 -0.90
CA GLU A 76 16.32 6.53 0.27
C GLU A 76 15.30 7.67 0.42
N ASP A 77 14.05 7.30 0.66
CA ASP A 77 12.97 8.25 0.91
C ASP A 77 13.01 8.72 2.37
N THR A 78 12.58 9.95 2.64
CA THR A 78 12.54 10.46 4.01
C THR A 78 11.39 9.83 4.79
N SER A 79 11.53 9.75 6.11
CA SER A 79 10.51 9.20 7.01
C SER A 79 9.29 10.13 7.21
N ASP A 80 9.11 11.13 6.35
CA ASP A 80 7.99 12.06 6.38
C ASP A 80 6.76 11.40 5.74
N ALA A 81 5.92 10.82 6.60
CA ALA A 81 4.65 10.22 6.21
C ALA A 81 3.50 10.70 7.09
N SER A 82 2.32 10.84 6.50
CA SER A 82 1.08 11.15 7.21
C SER A 82 -0.06 10.31 6.66
N ILE A 83 -0.92 9.83 7.55
CA ILE A 83 -2.08 8.98 7.24
C ILE A 83 -3.35 9.67 7.71
N ASN A 84 -4.38 9.67 6.86
CA ASN A 84 -5.71 10.14 7.22
C ASN A 84 -6.78 9.17 6.71
N CYS A 85 -7.57 8.59 7.61
CA CYS A 85 -8.66 7.68 7.28
C CYS A 85 -10.00 8.40 7.42
N GLN A 86 -10.83 8.31 6.38
CA GLN A 86 -12.12 8.97 6.31
C GLN A 86 -13.20 8.05 5.76
N GLN A 87 -14.42 8.27 6.21
CA GLN A 87 -15.59 7.52 5.75
C GLN A 87 -15.92 7.88 4.30
N THR A 88 -15.90 6.89 3.41
CA THR A 88 -16.25 7.00 1.99
C THR A 88 -17.58 6.33 1.66
N GLY A 89 -18.12 5.51 2.57
CA GLY A 89 -19.39 4.81 2.41
C GLY A 89 -20.02 4.37 3.74
N PRO A 90 -21.07 3.53 3.71
CA PRO A 90 -21.67 2.99 4.93
C PRO A 90 -20.65 2.19 5.75
N VAL A 91 -20.42 2.57 7.00
CA VAL A 91 -19.42 1.93 7.87
C VAL A 91 -19.92 0.57 8.34
N LYS A 92 -19.11 -0.47 8.13
CA LYS A 92 -19.31 -1.79 8.72
C LYS A 92 -17.99 -2.39 9.19
N PHE A 93 -17.94 -2.77 10.46
CA PHE A 93 -16.80 -3.49 11.01
C PHE A 93 -16.82 -4.94 10.54
N ARG A 94 -15.69 -5.43 10.04
CA ARG A 94 -15.51 -6.80 9.55
C ARG A 94 -15.10 -7.78 10.64
N GLY A 95 -14.72 -7.27 11.82
CA GLY A 95 -14.32 -8.06 12.99
C GLY A 95 -14.41 -7.24 14.28
N GLU A 96 -13.97 -7.85 15.38
CA GLU A 96 -13.71 -7.16 16.66
C GLU A 96 -12.42 -6.35 16.49
N LEU A 97 -12.47 -5.04 16.74
CA LEU A 97 -11.28 -4.20 16.73
C LEU A 97 -10.52 -4.37 18.04
N GLU A 98 -9.20 -4.54 17.95
CA GLU A 98 -8.33 -4.52 19.13
C GLU A 98 -8.18 -3.08 19.64
N ASP A 99 -8.19 -2.90 20.97
CA ASP A 99 -8.01 -1.60 21.65
C ASP A 99 -6.55 -1.12 21.67
#